data_AF-A0A401L5S3-F1
#
_entry.id   AF-A0A401L5S3-F1
#
_cell.length_a   1.000
_cell.length_b   1.000
_cell.length_c   1.000
_cell.angle_alpha   90.00
_cell.angle_beta   90.00
_cell.angle_gamma   90.00
#
_symmetry.space_group_name_H-M   'P 1'
#
loop_
_entity.id
_entity.type
_entity.pdbx_description
1 polymer ?
#
loop_
_entity_poly.entity_id
_entity_poly.type
_entity_poly.pdbx_seq_one_letter_code
_entity_poly.pdbx_strand_id
1 'polypeptide(L)'
;MAPDRSNISFTITHMNANHQDSLAAYLQVYCHVSAREAKSARLEDISLSDLVISANGTRYTVPIDPVMGSFSESRSRLVAMHQECLARLGRSDITIKEYRRPEGIEIFLFFVFATALVAFSRRSNFLPGSLFYETVGLGAVPPLAQLFYKTQPFVLTVMAGSHVVEASLFTVKRLKRHGVPVLSLVWCAWVVSNLIEGYTVWRRFDRVSPRTANMGISRDSRHKRSATGAKRATYRKKRAFEKGRQPSNTRIGTKRIHLVRTRGGNQKFRALRLESGNFSWGSEGISRKTRVIVVAYHPSNNELVRTNTLTKSAVVQIDAAPFRQWYEAHYGQPIGRRRQQKTETTEEKKSNSVVKKQAARFAEQGKVESAVERQFESGRLYAVVSSRPGQSGRVDGYILEGEELAFYQRAIRK
;
A
#
# COMPACT_ATOMS: atom_id res chain seq x y z
N MET A 1 -13.47 -24.81 17.36
CA MET A 1 -13.97 -23.43 17.17
C MET A 1 -14.38 -23.33 15.71
N ALA A 2 -15.68 -23.37 15.40
CA ALA A 2 -16.13 -23.28 14.01
C ALA A 2 -15.69 -21.93 13.43
N PRO A 3 -15.10 -21.89 12.21
CA PRO A 3 -14.74 -20.62 11.60
C PRO A 3 -15.99 -19.76 11.46
N ASP A 4 -15.88 -18.49 11.85
CA ASP A 4 -16.94 -17.51 11.73
C ASP A 4 -17.36 -17.39 10.25
N ARG A 5 -18.43 -18.11 9.88
CA ARG A 5 -18.94 -18.22 8.50
C ARG A 5 -19.35 -16.86 7.92
N SER A 6 -19.55 -15.84 8.76
CA SER A 6 -19.87 -14.48 8.30
C SER A 6 -18.75 -13.88 7.44
N ASN A 7 -17.49 -14.05 7.87
CA ASN A 7 -16.30 -13.55 7.15
C ASN A 7 -16.06 -14.28 5.81
N ILE A 8 -16.44 -15.56 5.73
CA ILE A 8 -16.35 -16.36 4.50
C ILE A 8 -17.38 -15.88 3.48
N SER A 9 -18.63 -15.69 3.91
CA SER A 9 -19.71 -15.20 3.02
C SER A 9 -19.40 -13.83 2.43
N PHE A 10 -18.83 -12.93 3.23
CA PHE A 10 -18.38 -11.62 2.77
C PHE A 10 -17.27 -11.75 1.72
N THR A 11 -16.29 -12.61 1.99
CA THR A 11 -15.17 -12.87 1.07
C THR A 11 -15.67 -13.39 -0.27
N ILE A 12 -16.58 -14.36 -0.26
CA ILE A 12 -17.19 -14.94 -1.47
C ILE A 12 -17.92 -13.85 -2.26
N THR A 13 -18.78 -13.09 -1.58
CA THR A 13 -19.54 -12.00 -2.21
C THR A 13 -18.61 -10.96 -2.83
N HIS A 14 -17.57 -10.54 -2.10
CA HIS A 14 -16.58 -9.57 -2.57
C HIS A 14 -15.77 -10.09 -3.77
N MET A 15 -15.33 -11.35 -3.74
CA MET A 15 -14.60 -11.98 -4.84
C MET A 15 -15.45 -12.07 -6.10
N ASN A 16 -16.71 -12.48 -5.96
CA ASN A 16 -17.64 -12.58 -7.08
C ASN A 16 -18.03 -11.21 -7.67
N ALA A 17 -18.10 -10.16 -6.86
CA ALA A 17 -18.43 -8.82 -7.32
C ALA A 17 -17.24 -8.11 -7.98
N ASN A 18 -16.05 -8.21 -7.40
CA ASN A 18 -14.91 -7.33 -7.75
C ASN A 18 -13.71 -8.05 -8.36
N HIS A 19 -13.64 -9.38 -8.29
CA HIS A 19 -12.44 -10.16 -8.66
C HIS A 19 -12.74 -11.30 -9.65
N GLN A 20 -13.73 -11.10 -10.51
CA GLN A 20 -14.08 -12.02 -11.60
C GLN A 20 -12.87 -12.41 -12.46
N ASP A 21 -12.03 -11.44 -12.83
CA ASP A 21 -10.80 -11.69 -13.61
C ASP A 21 -9.81 -12.60 -12.86
N SER A 22 -9.74 -12.50 -11.53
CA SER A 22 -8.89 -13.35 -10.70
C SER A 22 -9.41 -14.78 -10.65
N LEU A 23 -10.72 -14.96 -10.47
CA LEU A 23 -11.36 -16.29 -10.48
C LEU A 23 -11.18 -16.98 -11.83
N ALA A 24 -11.38 -16.25 -12.92
CA ALA A 24 -11.15 -16.76 -14.27
C ALA A 24 -9.68 -17.14 -14.49
N ALA A 25 -8.74 -16.37 -13.94
CA ALA A 25 -7.31 -16.66 -14.05
C ALA A 25 -6.91 -17.91 -13.25
N TYR A 26 -7.51 -18.13 -12.07
CA TYR A 26 -7.28 -19.35 -11.28
C TYR A 26 -7.69 -20.60 -12.06
N LEU A 27 -8.89 -20.58 -12.65
CA LEU A 27 -9.36 -21.72 -13.44
C LEU A 27 -8.49 -21.99 -14.67
N GLN A 28 -8.04 -20.94 -15.36
CA GLN A 28 -7.14 -21.09 -16.53
C GLN A 28 -5.79 -21.70 -16.16
N VAL A 29 -5.25 -21.35 -15.00
CA VAL A 29 -3.89 -21.72 -14.60
C VAL A 29 -3.83 -23.04 -13.86
N TYR A 30 -4.73 -23.26 -12.89
CA TYR A 30 -4.70 -24.44 -12.03
C TYR A 30 -5.59 -25.57 -12.54
N CYS A 31 -6.64 -25.26 -13.30
CA CYS A 31 -7.60 -26.25 -13.81
C CYS A 31 -7.58 -26.37 -15.34
N HIS A 32 -6.70 -25.62 -16.03
CA HIS A 32 -6.57 -25.61 -17.49
C HIS A 32 -7.87 -25.34 -18.25
N VAL A 33 -8.80 -24.61 -17.64
CA VAL A 33 -10.10 -24.24 -18.24
C VAL A 33 -9.88 -23.18 -19.32
N SER A 34 -10.62 -23.26 -20.43
CA SER A 34 -10.50 -22.27 -21.50
C SER A 34 -10.90 -20.87 -21.04
N ALA A 35 -10.31 -19.82 -21.62
CA ALA A 35 -10.63 -18.43 -21.26
C ALA A 35 -12.11 -18.07 -21.47
N ARG A 36 -12.79 -18.76 -22.41
CA ARG A 36 -14.22 -18.56 -22.68
C ARG A 36 -15.10 -19.13 -21.57
N GLU A 37 -14.83 -20.35 -21.14
CA GLU A 37 -15.58 -21.00 -20.05
C GLU A 37 -15.32 -20.30 -18.72
N ALA A 38 -14.04 -19.98 -18.44
CA ALA A 38 -13.62 -19.31 -17.22
C ALA A 38 -14.23 -17.90 -17.03
N LYS A 39 -14.78 -17.28 -18.09
CA LYS A 39 -15.47 -15.98 -18.00
C LYS A 39 -16.70 -16.02 -17.10
N SER A 40 -17.29 -17.20 -16.90
CA SER A 40 -18.46 -17.41 -16.04
C SER A 40 -18.10 -17.81 -14.61
N ALA A 41 -16.83 -17.70 -14.21
CA ALA A 41 -16.33 -18.16 -12.92
C ALA A 41 -17.06 -17.53 -11.73
N ARG A 42 -17.48 -18.35 -10.77
CA ARG A 42 -18.04 -17.92 -9.50
C ARG A 42 -17.42 -18.71 -8.37
N LEU A 43 -16.90 -18.01 -7.37
CA LEU A 43 -16.45 -18.62 -6.13
C LEU A 43 -17.68 -19.07 -5.34
N GLU A 44 -17.71 -20.32 -4.95
CA GLU A 44 -18.80 -20.91 -4.18
C GLU A 44 -18.39 -21.17 -2.73
N ASP A 45 -17.16 -21.63 -2.52
CA ASP A 45 -16.64 -21.88 -1.18
C ASP A 45 -15.12 -21.67 -1.12
N ILE A 46 -14.62 -21.45 0.09
CA ILE A 46 -13.20 -21.29 0.40
C ILE A 46 -12.86 -22.06 1.68
N SER A 47 -11.91 -22.98 1.57
CA SER A 47 -11.32 -23.71 2.69
C SER A 47 -9.92 -23.14 3.01
N LEU A 48 -9.22 -23.75 3.97
CA LEU A 48 -7.84 -23.38 4.28
C LEU A 48 -6.84 -23.86 3.21
N SER A 49 -7.20 -24.91 2.48
CA SER A 49 -6.36 -25.57 1.48
C SER A 49 -6.81 -25.29 0.05
N ASP A 50 -8.09 -25.01 -0.20
CA ASP A 50 -8.67 -25.03 -1.53
C ASP A 50 -9.76 -23.97 -1.74
N LEU A 51 -9.98 -23.60 -2.99
CA LEU A 51 -11.12 -22.79 -3.46
C LEU A 51 -12.04 -23.66 -4.30
N VAL A 52 -13.34 -23.57 -4.06
CA VAL A 52 -14.35 -24.20 -4.91
C VAL A 52 -14.94 -23.13 -5.82
N ILE A 53 -14.64 -23.22 -7.11
CA ILE A 53 -15.06 -22.26 -8.13
C ILE A 53 -15.88 -22.99 -9.18
N SER A 54 -17.08 -22.52 -9.48
CA SER A 54 -17.87 -23.02 -10.60
C SER A 54 -17.69 -22.16 -11.85
N ALA A 55 -17.69 -22.78 -13.02
CA ALA A 55 -17.75 -22.10 -14.31
C ALA A 55 -18.50 -22.99 -15.30
N ASN A 56 -19.38 -22.37 -16.09
CA ASN A 56 -20.19 -23.03 -17.10
C ASN A 56 -20.94 -24.29 -16.59
N GLY A 57 -21.42 -24.26 -15.34
CA GLY A 57 -22.12 -25.38 -14.70
C GLY A 57 -21.22 -26.46 -14.10
N THR A 58 -19.90 -26.39 -14.29
CA THR A 58 -18.93 -27.35 -13.73
C THR A 58 -18.25 -26.77 -12.49
N ARG A 59 -18.07 -27.58 -11.45
CA ARG A 59 -17.33 -27.23 -10.22
C ARG A 59 -15.86 -27.64 -10.34
N TYR A 60 -14.97 -26.72 -9.99
CA TYR A 60 -13.52 -26.92 -9.98
C TYR A 60 -12.96 -26.64 -8.59
N THR A 61 -11.94 -27.40 -8.21
CA THR A 61 -11.19 -27.21 -6.96
C THR A 61 -9.81 -26.67 -7.29
N VAL A 62 -9.50 -25.48 -6.78
CA VAL A 62 -8.19 -24.82 -6.97
C VAL A 62 -7.41 -24.89 -5.66
N PRO A 63 -6.22 -25.52 -5.64
CA PRO A 63 -5.42 -25.60 -4.43
C PRO A 63 -4.78 -24.25 -4.08
N ILE A 64 -4.71 -23.96 -2.79
CA ILE A 64 -4.02 -22.81 -2.20
C ILE A 64 -2.66 -23.31 -1.71
N ASP A 65 -1.60 -22.95 -2.46
CA ASP A 65 -0.22 -23.26 -2.09
C ASP A 65 0.56 -21.96 -1.82
N PRO A 66 1.15 -21.78 -0.61
CA PRO A 66 1.03 -22.63 0.57
C PRO A 66 -0.32 -22.51 1.27
N VAL A 67 -0.77 -23.61 1.89
CA VAL A 67 -2.02 -23.69 2.66
C VAL A 67 -2.09 -22.63 3.74
N MET A 68 -3.31 -22.18 4.05
CA MET A 68 -3.55 -21.12 5.01
C MET A 68 -3.58 -21.66 6.44
N GLY A 69 -2.88 -21.00 7.36
CA GLY A 69 -3.03 -21.29 8.79
C GLY A 69 -4.33 -20.73 9.39
N SER A 70 -4.87 -19.67 8.80
CA SER A 70 -6.16 -19.07 9.19
C SER A 70 -6.76 -18.24 8.05
N PHE A 71 -8.08 -18.03 8.08
CA PHE A 71 -8.78 -17.17 7.10
C PHE A 71 -8.31 -15.71 7.09
N SER A 72 -7.61 -15.25 8.13
CA SER A 72 -7.01 -13.90 8.15
C SER A 72 -5.89 -13.72 7.10
N GLU A 73 -5.32 -14.82 6.60
CA GLU A 73 -4.30 -14.83 5.55
C GLU A 73 -4.89 -14.85 4.12
N SER A 74 -6.20 -15.11 3.97
CA SER A 74 -6.88 -15.27 2.67
C SER A 74 -6.54 -14.20 1.67
N ARG A 75 -6.65 -12.92 2.05
CA ARG A 75 -6.33 -11.80 1.17
C ARG A 75 -4.90 -11.86 0.64
N SER A 76 -3.91 -12.05 1.52
CA SER A 76 -2.51 -12.11 1.08
C SER A 76 -2.23 -13.29 0.17
N ARG A 77 -2.87 -14.44 0.43
CA ARG A 77 -2.68 -15.69 -0.31
C ARG A 77 -3.30 -15.61 -1.70
N LEU A 78 -4.57 -15.20 -1.77
CA LEU A 78 -5.27 -15.00 -3.04
C LEU A 78 -4.59 -13.94 -3.91
N VAL A 79 -4.11 -12.84 -3.32
CA VAL A 79 -3.34 -11.84 -4.09
C VAL A 79 -2.05 -12.44 -4.65
N ALA A 80 -1.32 -13.24 -3.87
CA ALA A 80 -0.11 -13.90 -4.35
C ALA A 80 -0.40 -14.90 -5.48
N MET A 81 -1.42 -15.75 -5.32
CA MET A 81 -1.89 -16.68 -6.36
C MET A 81 -2.30 -15.94 -7.64
N HIS A 82 -2.96 -14.79 -7.51
CA HIS A 82 -3.35 -14.00 -8.67
C HIS A 82 -2.14 -13.46 -9.43
N GLN A 83 -1.14 -12.94 -8.71
CA GLN A 83 0.10 -12.46 -9.33
C GLN A 83 0.86 -13.58 -10.05
N GLU A 84 0.87 -14.78 -9.47
CA GLU A 84 1.42 -15.97 -10.12
C GLU A 84 0.64 -16.31 -11.41
N CYS A 85 -0.69 -16.31 -11.35
CA CYS A 85 -1.53 -16.58 -12.51
C CYS A 85 -1.28 -15.56 -13.63
N LEU A 86 -1.18 -14.28 -13.30
CA LEU A 86 -0.85 -13.22 -14.26
C LEU A 86 0.51 -13.48 -14.92
N ALA A 87 1.52 -13.87 -14.14
CA ALA A 87 2.85 -14.20 -14.66
C ALA A 87 2.81 -15.40 -15.62
N ARG A 88 2.13 -16.49 -15.23
CA ARG A 88 1.97 -17.70 -16.07
C ARG A 88 1.17 -17.41 -17.36
N LEU A 89 0.14 -16.56 -17.28
CA LEU A 89 -0.68 -16.15 -18.44
C LEU A 89 -0.04 -15.04 -19.30
N GLY A 90 1.11 -14.50 -18.88
CA GLY A 90 1.77 -13.38 -19.56
C GLY A 90 0.96 -12.08 -19.55
N ARG A 91 0.07 -11.90 -18.56
CA ARG A 91 -0.77 -10.72 -18.37
C ARG A 91 -0.16 -9.78 -17.33
N SER A 92 -0.53 -8.51 -17.38
CA SER A 92 -0.21 -7.53 -16.34
C SER A 92 -1.37 -7.37 -15.37
N ASP A 93 -1.07 -6.92 -14.15
CA ASP A 93 -2.04 -6.56 -13.10
C ASP A 93 -2.88 -5.30 -13.42
N ILE A 94 -2.71 -4.74 -14.62
CA ILE A 94 -3.37 -3.51 -15.04
C ILE A 94 -4.16 -3.79 -16.30
N THR A 95 -5.47 -3.57 -16.22
CA THR A 95 -6.41 -3.70 -17.33
C THR A 95 -6.68 -2.33 -17.93
N ILE A 96 -6.42 -2.17 -19.23
CA ILE A 96 -6.71 -0.92 -19.94
C ILE A 96 -8.15 -0.97 -20.45
N LYS A 97 -8.98 -0.04 -19.97
CA LYS A 97 -10.41 0.06 -20.30
C LYS A 97 -10.76 1.25 -21.20
N GLU A 98 -9.81 2.13 -21.45
CA GLU A 98 -10.02 3.37 -22.22
C GLU A 98 -9.01 3.50 -23.37
N TYR A 99 -9.45 4.17 -24.44
CA TYR A 99 -8.58 4.66 -25.50
C TYR A 99 -8.19 6.11 -25.18
N ARG A 100 -6.92 6.47 -25.37
CA ARG A 100 -6.47 7.86 -25.29
C ARG A 100 -6.13 8.39 -26.67
N ARG A 101 -6.82 9.45 -27.06
CA ARG A 101 -6.59 10.18 -28.31
C ARG A 101 -5.22 10.88 -28.31
N PRO A 102 -4.67 11.20 -29.49
CA PRO A 102 -3.47 12.05 -29.60
C PRO A 102 -3.67 13.42 -28.92
N GLU A 103 -2.63 13.96 -28.30
CA GLU A 103 -2.64 15.28 -27.66
C GLU A 103 -1.40 16.11 -28.07
N GLY A 104 -1.56 17.43 -28.14
CA GLY A 104 -0.46 18.36 -28.46
C GLY A 104 0.20 18.04 -29.81
N ILE A 105 1.53 17.85 -29.81
CA ILE A 105 2.29 17.55 -31.04
C ILE A 105 1.86 16.23 -31.71
N GLU A 106 1.25 15.30 -30.96
CA GLU A 106 0.79 14.02 -31.51
C GLU A 106 -0.41 14.21 -32.44
N ILE A 107 -1.20 15.27 -32.26
CA ILE A 107 -2.31 15.62 -33.18
C ILE A 107 -1.74 16.01 -34.54
N PHE A 108 -0.70 16.85 -34.54
CA PHE A 108 -0.03 17.22 -35.79
C PHE A 108 0.55 15.99 -36.51
N LEU A 109 1.27 15.12 -35.77
CA LEU A 109 1.81 13.88 -36.33
C LEU A 109 0.72 12.95 -36.86
N PHE A 110 -0.41 12.84 -36.16
CA PHE A 110 -1.56 12.06 -36.62
C PHE A 110 -2.03 12.52 -38.01
N PHE A 111 -2.23 13.82 -38.20
CA PHE A 111 -2.66 14.35 -39.49
C PHE A 111 -1.60 14.22 -40.58
N VAL A 112 -0.31 14.35 -40.24
CA VAL A 112 0.79 14.12 -41.19
C VAL A 112 0.79 12.67 -41.68
N PHE A 113 0.70 11.69 -40.79
CA PHE A 113 0.68 10.28 -41.18
C PHE A 113 -0.59 9.89 -41.92
N ALA A 114 -1.76 10.39 -41.49
CA ALA A 114 -3.02 10.18 -42.20
C ALA A 114 -2.97 10.76 -43.62
N THR A 115 -2.41 11.96 -43.78
CA THR A 115 -2.23 12.60 -45.10
C THR A 115 -1.27 11.79 -45.97
N ALA A 116 -0.16 11.28 -45.41
CA ALA A 116 0.77 10.44 -46.13
C ALA A 116 0.12 9.12 -46.61
N LEU A 117 -0.70 8.47 -45.77
CA LEU A 117 -1.46 7.28 -46.14
C LEU A 117 -2.41 7.55 -47.31
N VAL A 118 -3.12 8.68 -47.29
CA VAL A 118 -4.02 9.09 -48.38
C VAL A 118 -3.22 9.43 -49.65
N ALA A 119 -2.16 10.24 -49.53
CA ALA A 119 -1.32 10.65 -50.65
C ALA A 119 -0.72 9.45 -51.38
N PHE A 120 -0.11 8.52 -50.64
CA PHE A 120 0.52 7.32 -51.20
C PHE A 120 -0.48 6.18 -51.48
N SER A 121 -1.79 6.35 -51.26
CA SER A 121 -2.78 5.30 -51.57
C SER A 121 -2.93 5.04 -53.07
N ARG A 122 -2.70 6.05 -53.92
CA ARG A 122 -2.85 5.98 -55.37
C ARG A 122 -1.79 6.82 -56.05
N ARG A 123 -1.21 6.31 -57.13
CA ARG A 123 -0.21 7.07 -57.93
C ARG A 123 -0.78 8.35 -58.53
N SER A 124 -2.07 8.35 -58.89
CA SER A 124 -2.76 9.50 -59.47
C SER A 124 -2.73 10.75 -58.58
N ASN A 125 -2.52 10.59 -57.27
CA ASN A 125 -2.40 11.71 -56.33
C ASN A 125 -1.14 12.57 -56.56
N PHE A 126 -0.18 12.07 -57.34
CA PHE A 126 1.05 12.79 -57.69
C PHE A 126 1.03 13.31 -59.14
N LEU A 127 -0.14 13.30 -59.79
CA LEU A 127 -0.33 13.86 -61.13
C LEU A 127 -1.12 15.20 -61.06
N PRO A 128 -0.90 16.12 -62.03
CA PRO A 128 -1.66 17.37 -62.14
C PRO A 128 -3.17 17.14 -62.13
N GLY A 129 -3.92 18.07 -61.51
CA GLY A 129 -5.37 17.98 -61.38
C GLY A 129 -5.88 17.09 -60.24
N SER A 130 -4.99 16.38 -59.54
CA SER A 130 -5.38 15.68 -58.30
C SER A 130 -5.36 16.62 -57.10
N LEU A 131 -6.29 16.43 -56.16
CA LEU A 131 -6.40 17.29 -54.98
C LEU A 131 -5.09 17.42 -54.19
N PHE A 132 -4.36 16.31 -53.99
CA PHE A 132 -3.09 16.32 -53.26
C PHE A 132 -2.00 17.09 -54.02
N TYR A 133 -1.90 16.92 -55.34
CA TYR A 133 -0.92 17.61 -56.18
C TYR A 133 -1.10 19.13 -56.13
N GLU A 134 -2.34 19.60 -56.24
CA GLU A 134 -2.65 21.03 -56.21
C GLU A 134 -2.49 21.63 -54.80
N THR A 135 -2.99 20.95 -53.77
CA THR A 135 -2.96 21.46 -52.38
C THR A 135 -1.55 21.58 -51.81
N VAL A 136 -0.65 20.66 -52.15
CA VAL A 136 0.75 20.68 -51.69
C VAL A 136 1.64 21.50 -52.65
N GLY A 137 1.12 21.91 -53.81
CA GLY A 137 1.86 22.71 -54.79
C GLY A 137 2.99 21.92 -55.47
N LEU A 138 2.78 20.62 -55.73
CA LEU A 138 3.79 19.76 -56.35
C LEU A 138 4.21 20.22 -57.75
N GLY A 139 3.37 21.03 -58.42
CA GLY A 139 3.69 21.69 -59.68
C GLY A 139 4.90 22.63 -59.63
N ALA A 140 5.22 23.20 -58.46
CA ALA A 140 6.40 24.03 -58.28
C ALA A 140 7.72 23.22 -58.28
N VAL A 141 7.64 21.89 -58.07
CA VAL A 141 8.81 21.00 -58.02
C VAL A 141 8.55 19.71 -58.83
N PRO A 142 8.53 19.78 -60.17
CA PRO A 142 8.24 18.61 -61.02
C PRO A 142 9.13 17.37 -60.75
N PRO A 143 10.44 17.49 -60.45
CA PRO A 143 11.27 16.34 -60.10
C PRO A 143 10.77 15.59 -58.85
N LEU A 144 10.22 16.30 -57.87
CA LEU A 144 9.70 15.71 -56.63
C LEU A 144 8.40 14.94 -56.88
N ALA A 145 7.49 15.49 -57.69
CA ALA A 145 6.26 14.81 -58.09
C ALA A 145 6.55 13.50 -58.83
N GLN A 146 7.52 13.53 -59.76
CA GLN A 146 7.95 12.32 -60.49
C GLN A 146 8.59 11.29 -59.56
N LEU A 147 9.40 11.73 -58.59
CA LEU A 147 9.99 10.84 -57.59
C LEU A 147 8.90 10.12 -56.77
N PHE A 148 7.91 10.86 -56.26
CA PHE A 148 6.79 10.28 -55.52
C PHE A 148 5.97 9.32 -56.38
N TYR A 149 5.65 9.69 -57.62
CA TYR A 149 4.93 8.82 -58.54
C TYR A 149 5.66 7.49 -58.79
N LYS A 150 6.98 7.53 -59.04
CA LYS A 150 7.80 6.34 -59.29
C LYS A 150 7.98 5.46 -58.07
N THR A 151 8.17 6.06 -56.90
CA THR A 151 8.45 5.36 -55.64
C THR A 151 7.20 4.92 -54.88
N GLN A 152 6.03 5.50 -55.19
CA GLN A 152 4.75 5.18 -54.55
C GLN A 152 4.46 3.69 -54.35
N PRO A 153 4.60 2.78 -55.34
CA PRO A 153 4.23 1.38 -55.13
C PRO A 153 5.10 0.71 -54.07
N PHE A 154 6.39 1.06 -54.04
CA PHE A 154 7.32 0.59 -53.03
C PHE A 154 6.99 1.18 -51.66
N VAL A 155 6.77 2.49 -51.59
CA VAL A 155 6.41 3.19 -50.34
C VAL A 155 5.12 2.65 -49.75
N LEU A 156 4.05 2.47 -50.56
CA LEU A 156 2.78 1.91 -50.12
C LEU A 156 2.95 0.48 -49.59
N THR A 157 3.70 -0.36 -50.30
CA THR A 157 3.92 -1.76 -49.90
C THR A 157 4.68 -1.84 -48.57
N VAL A 158 5.76 -1.07 -48.42
CA VAL A 158 6.56 -1.04 -47.19
C VAL A 158 5.77 -0.44 -46.03
N MET A 159 5.05 0.67 -46.25
CA MET A 159 4.23 1.34 -45.24
C MET A 159 3.05 0.46 -44.79
N ALA A 160 2.31 -0.15 -45.71
CA ALA A 160 1.22 -1.04 -45.36
C ALA A 160 1.74 -2.28 -44.62
N GLY A 161 2.83 -2.89 -45.11
CA GLY A 161 3.47 -4.04 -44.47
C GLY A 161 3.97 -3.72 -43.07
N SER A 162 4.67 -2.59 -42.88
CA SER A 162 5.19 -2.20 -41.56
C SER A 162 4.05 -1.89 -40.58
N HIS A 163 3.00 -1.19 -40.99
CA HIS A 163 1.85 -0.90 -40.12
C HIS A 163 1.07 -2.15 -39.72
N VAL A 164 0.91 -3.12 -40.63
CA VAL A 164 0.29 -4.43 -40.32
C VAL A 164 1.15 -5.22 -39.32
N VAL A 165 2.46 -5.27 -39.53
CA VAL A 165 3.40 -5.92 -38.59
C VAL A 165 3.39 -5.22 -37.24
N GLU A 166 3.46 -3.89 -37.20
CA GLU A 166 3.40 -3.10 -35.98
C GLU A 166 2.08 -3.31 -35.23
N ALA A 167 0.94 -3.27 -35.92
CA ALA A 167 -0.37 -3.51 -35.31
C ALA A 167 -0.48 -4.93 -34.75
N SER A 168 0.02 -5.92 -35.48
CA SER A 168 0.06 -7.32 -35.03
C SER A 168 0.94 -7.49 -33.79
N LEU A 169 2.13 -6.88 -33.77
CA LEU A 169 3.01 -6.89 -32.61
C LEU A 169 2.39 -6.14 -31.43
N PHE A 170 1.68 -5.04 -31.68
CA PHE A 170 1.04 -4.24 -30.65
C PHE A 170 -0.13 -5.00 -29.99
N THR A 171 -0.95 -5.69 -30.78
CA THR A 171 -2.04 -6.52 -30.26
C THR A 171 -1.52 -7.63 -29.34
N VAL A 172 -0.45 -8.33 -29.74
CA VAL A 172 0.12 -9.44 -28.96
C VAL A 172 0.94 -8.96 -27.77
N LYS A 173 1.83 -7.98 -27.94
CA LYS A 173 2.79 -7.56 -26.90
C LYS A 173 2.23 -6.54 -25.92
N ARG A 174 1.15 -5.83 -26.26
CA ARG A 174 0.57 -4.76 -25.44
C ARG A 174 -0.90 -5.00 -25.11
N LEU A 175 -1.79 -5.05 -26.10
CA LEU A 175 -3.24 -5.14 -25.84
C LEU A 175 -3.61 -6.43 -25.09
N LYS A 176 -3.09 -7.58 -25.54
CA LYS A 176 -3.29 -8.88 -24.87
C LYS A 176 -2.72 -8.88 -23.45
N ARG A 177 -1.53 -8.31 -23.26
CA ARG A 177 -0.87 -8.24 -21.96
C ARG A 177 -1.66 -7.41 -20.95
N HIS A 178 -2.28 -6.32 -21.39
CA HIS A 178 -3.07 -5.41 -20.56
C HIS A 178 -4.58 -5.70 -20.57
N GLY A 179 -4.97 -6.94 -20.90
CA GLY A 179 -6.33 -7.41 -20.75
C GLY A 179 -7.37 -6.71 -21.65
N VAL A 180 -6.95 -6.08 -22.75
CA VAL A 180 -7.88 -5.44 -23.70
C VAL A 180 -8.56 -6.53 -24.53
N PRO A 181 -9.90 -6.71 -24.46
CA PRO A 181 -10.58 -7.77 -25.20
C PRO A 181 -10.49 -7.55 -26.71
N VAL A 182 -10.13 -8.61 -27.44
CA VAL A 182 -10.05 -8.59 -28.91
C VAL A 182 -11.41 -8.18 -29.50
N LEU A 183 -11.41 -7.30 -30.50
CA LEU A 183 -12.59 -6.71 -31.15
C LEU A 183 -13.50 -5.85 -30.26
N SER A 184 -13.11 -5.52 -29.03
CA SER A 184 -13.80 -4.46 -28.27
C SER A 184 -13.62 -3.09 -28.93
N LEU A 185 -14.51 -2.14 -28.66
CA LEU A 185 -14.38 -0.76 -29.16
C LEU A 185 -13.01 -0.14 -28.82
N VAL A 186 -12.51 -0.40 -27.61
CA VAL A 186 -11.20 0.07 -27.14
C VAL A 186 -10.07 -0.60 -27.94
N TRP A 187 -10.17 -1.91 -28.19
CA TRP A 187 -9.22 -2.63 -29.03
C TRP A 187 -9.20 -2.06 -30.46
N CYS A 188 -10.37 -1.89 -31.07
CA CYS A 188 -10.50 -1.35 -32.42
C CYS A 188 -9.91 0.06 -32.50
N ALA A 189 -10.22 0.94 -31.54
CA ALA A 189 -9.68 2.29 -31.50
C ALA A 189 -8.14 2.28 -31.44
N TRP A 190 -7.55 1.44 -30.58
CA TRP A 190 -6.10 1.30 -30.45
C TRP A 190 -5.43 0.73 -31.71
N VAL A 191 -6.05 -0.27 -32.35
CA VAL A 191 -5.53 -0.90 -33.57
C VAL A 191 -5.63 0.04 -34.77
N VAL A 192 -6.78 0.68 -34.99
CA VAL A 192 -6.98 1.66 -36.06
C VAL A 192 -6.01 2.84 -35.92
N SER A 193 -5.86 3.34 -34.70
CA SER A 193 -4.90 4.40 -34.38
C SER A 193 -3.46 3.97 -34.69
N ASN A 194 -3.05 2.72 -34.38
CA ASN A 194 -1.73 2.21 -34.75
C ASN A 194 -1.58 2.05 -36.27
N LEU A 195 -2.63 1.63 -36.99
CA LEU A 195 -2.60 1.56 -38.45
C LEU A 195 -2.46 2.94 -39.10
N ILE A 196 -2.83 4.02 -38.41
CA ILE A 196 -2.65 5.39 -38.91
C ILE A 196 -1.28 5.95 -38.51
N GLU A 197 -0.91 5.88 -37.23
CA GLU A 197 0.23 6.63 -36.69
C GLU A 197 1.47 5.77 -36.37
N GLY A 198 1.37 4.45 -36.56
CA GLY A 198 2.43 3.47 -36.32
C GLY A 198 2.96 3.49 -34.88
N TYR A 199 4.29 3.47 -34.74
CA TYR A 199 5.01 3.44 -33.47
C TYR A 199 4.67 4.56 -32.47
N THR A 200 4.11 5.69 -32.91
CA THR A 200 3.68 6.75 -31.97
C THR A 200 2.60 6.27 -30.99
N VAL A 201 1.73 5.36 -31.44
CA VAL A 201 0.69 4.74 -30.61
C VAL A 201 1.28 3.87 -29.52
N TRP A 202 2.41 3.19 -29.77
CA TRP A 202 3.12 2.42 -28.75
C TRP A 202 3.58 3.30 -27.60
N ARG A 203 4.13 4.48 -27.91
CA ARG A 203 4.56 5.46 -26.91
C ARG A 203 3.37 6.01 -26.13
N ARG A 204 2.26 6.28 -26.81
CA ARG A 204 1.02 6.75 -26.17
C ARG A 204 0.45 5.68 -25.24
N PHE A 205 0.36 4.44 -25.71
CA PHE A 205 -0.11 3.30 -24.92
C PHE A 205 0.78 3.05 -23.70
N ASP A 206 2.10 3.14 -23.82
CA ASP A 206 3.05 3.00 -22.69
C ASP A 206 2.94 4.13 -21.65
N ARG A 207 2.28 5.26 -21.97
CA ARG A 207 1.93 6.31 -20.98
C ARG A 207 0.61 6.03 -20.26
N VAL A 208 -0.31 5.32 -20.93
CA VAL A 208 -1.63 4.91 -20.38
C VAL A 208 -1.49 3.68 -19.52
N SER A 209 -0.79 2.67 -20.03
CA SER A 209 -0.23 1.57 -19.26
C SER A 209 0.71 2.22 -18.27
N PRO A 210 0.35 2.32 -16.97
CA PRO A 210 1.35 2.65 -15.99
C PRO A 210 2.34 1.50 -16.10
N ARG A 211 3.50 1.75 -16.74
CA ARG A 211 4.69 1.07 -16.28
C ARG A 211 4.61 1.25 -14.78
N THR A 212 4.56 0.14 -14.05
CA THR A 212 4.94 0.05 -12.66
C THR A 212 6.42 0.47 -12.55
N ALA A 213 6.77 1.68 -12.99
CA ALA A 213 7.59 2.54 -12.21
C ALA A 213 6.87 2.58 -10.87
N ASN A 214 7.29 1.69 -9.98
CA ASN A 214 7.19 1.81 -8.53
C ASN A 214 7.71 3.21 -8.18
N MET A 215 6.88 4.22 -8.42
CA MET A 215 7.13 5.62 -8.14
C MET A 215 6.94 5.74 -6.64
N GLY A 216 7.95 5.29 -5.90
CA GLY A 216 7.96 5.35 -4.45
C GLY A 216 7.66 6.77 -3.97
N ILE A 217 7.15 6.86 -2.75
CA ILE A 217 6.95 8.13 -2.05
C ILE A 217 8.25 8.93 -2.13
N SER A 218 8.17 10.20 -2.50
CA SER A 218 9.35 11.09 -2.62
C SER A 218 9.29 12.16 -1.55
N ARG A 219 10.43 12.45 -0.94
CA ARG A 219 10.63 13.50 0.07
C ARG A 219 11.13 14.81 -0.53
N ASP A 220 11.17 14.91 -1.85
CA ASP A 220 11.58 16.13 -2.54
C ASP A 220 10.52 17.26 -2.37
N SER A 221 10.93 18.50 -2.56
CA SER A 221 10.05 19.67 -2.55
C SER A 221 9.76 20.21 -3.96
N ARG A 222 10.28 19.57 -5.01
CA ARG A 222 10.22 20.09 -6.39
C ARG A 222 8.84 19.92 -7.00
N HIS A 223 8.12 18.88 -6.60
CA HIS A 223 6.72 18.68 -6.98
C HIS A 223 5.77 19.71 -6.33
N LYS A 224 6.20 20.40 -5.27
CA LYS A 224 5.40 21.44 -4.59
C LYS A 224 5.57 22.78 -5.30
N ARG A 225 4.56 23.65 -5.20
CA ARG A 225 4.63 25.03 -5.68
C ARG A 225 5.74 25.81 -4.95
N SER A 226 6.25 26.87 -5.59
CA SER A 226 7.12 27.83 -4.92
C SER A 226 6.35 28.63 -3.85
N ALA A 227 7.07 29.37 -3.01
CA ALA A 227 6.46 30.31 -2.08
C ALA A 227 5.58 31.36 -2.78
N THR A 228 5.97 31.78 -4.00
CA THR A 228 5.18 32.68 -4.85
C THR A 228 3.95 32.03 -5.49
N GLY A 229 3.70 30.74 -5.28
CA GLY A 229 2.59 29.99 -5.88
C GLY A 229 2.86 29.44 -7.29
N ALA A 230 4.00 29.77 -7.90
CA ALA A 230 4.36 29.30 -9.23
C ALA A 230 4.52 27.77 -9.29
N LYS A 231 4.04 27.16 -10.38
CA LYS A 231 4.22 25.74 -10.67
C LYS A 231 5.64 25.50 -11.17
N ARG A 232 6.39 24.62 -10.50
CA ARG A 232 7.78 24.29 -10.87
C ARG A 232 7.81 23.27 -12.01
N ALA A 233 8.71 23.47 -12.97
CA ALA A 233 8.96 22.52 -14.05
C ALA A 233 9.67 21.25 -13.52
N THR A 234 9.42 20.12 -14.17
CA THR A 234 10.11 18.86 -13.85
C THR A 234 11.42 18.80 -14.60
N TYR A 235 12.56 18.91 -13.90
CA TYR A 235 13.89 18.89 -14.53
C TYR A 235 14.65 17.56 -14.39
N ARG A 236 14.26 16.70 -13.43
CA ARG A 236 14.91 15.39 -13.21
C ARG A 236 13.93 14.36 -12.68
N LYS A 237 14.29 13.08 -12.86
CA LYS A 237 13.59 11.93 -12.28
C LYS A 237 13.82 11.83 -10.76
N LYS A 238 12.93 11.10 -10.06
CA LYS A 238 13.06 10.80 -8.62
C LYS A 238 14.40 10.11 -8.32
N ARG A 239 15.03 10.44 -7.20
CA ARG A 239 16.32 9.89 -6.78
C ARG A 239 16.20 9.04 -5.51
N ALA A 240 17.01 7.98 -5.42
CA ALA A 240 16.95 7.03 -4.30
C ALA A 240 17.26 7.66 -2.93
N PHE A 241 18.06 8.74 -2.87
CA PHE A 241 18.36 9.45 -1.63
C PHE A 241 17.18 10.31 -1.13
N GLU A 242 16.18 10.59 -1.98
CA GLU A 242 14.95 11.32 -1.63
C GLU A 242 13.77 10.36 -1.41
N LYS A 243 13.99 9.03 -1.37
CA LYS A 243 12.90 8.08 -1.21
C LYS A 243 12.30 8.15 0.21
N GLY A 244 10.97 8.19 0.26
CA GLY A 244 10.16 7.91 1.43
C GLY A 244 9.72 6.44 1.46
N ARG A 245 9.15 6.03 2.59
CA ARG A 245 8.53 4.71 2.78
C ARG A 245 7.20 4.93 3.49
N GLN A 246 6.27 3.98 3.35
CA GLN A 246 5.01 3.98 4.09
C GLN A 246 5.24 4.01 5.61
N PRO A 247 4.30 4.58 6.39
CA PRO A 247 4.35 4.56 7.85
C PRO A 247 4.21 3.12 8.40
N SER A 248 4.57 2.91 9.67
CA SER A 248 4.43 1.61 10.31
C SER A 248 3.03 1.34 10.86
N ASN A 249 2.32 2.39 11.31
CA ASN A 249 1.04 2.30 12.01
C ASN A 249 1.05 1.20 13.08
N THR A 250 2.06 1.24 13.95
CA THR A 250 2.33 0.22 14.96
C THR A 250 1.12 0.07 15.88
N ARG A 251 0.61 -1.15 16.04
CA ARG A 251 -0.55 -1.46 16.89
C ARG A 251 -0.15 -2.11 18.20
N ILE A 252 -1.07 -2.12 19.15
CA ILE A 252 -0.94 -2.96 20.35
C ILE A 252 -1.18 -4.42 19.95
N GLY A 253 -0.33 -5.34 20.42
CA GLY A 253 -0.48 -6.79 20.20
C GLY A 253 0.85 -7.52 20.17
N THR A 254 0.81 -8.83 19.92
CA THR A 254 1.99 -9.71 19.92
C THR A 254 3.14 -9.13 19.11
N LYS A 255 4.32 -9.07 19.72
CA LYS A 255 5.50 -8.39 19.17
C LYS A 255 5.81 -8.85 17.75
N ARG A 256 5.71 -7.93 16.78
CA ARG A 256 6.08 -8.15 15.37
C ARG A 256 6.88 -6.97 14.86
N ILE A 257 8.14 -7.20 14.50
CA ILE A 257 9.08 -6.18 14.04
C ILE A 257 9.69 -6.63 12.72
N HIS A 258 9.72 -5.74 11.74
CA HIS A 258 10.38 -5.96 10.45
C HIS A 258 11.65 -5.12 10.34
N LEU A 259 12.74 -5.75 9.91
CA LEU A 259 13.99 -5.05 9.64
C LEU A 259 13.91 -4.36 8.27
N VAL A 260 14.35 -3.10 8.21
CA VAL A 260 14.37 -2.30 6.99
C VAL A 260 15.78 -1.81 6.74
N ARG A 261 16.42 -2.27 5.66
CA ARG A 261 17.69 -1.73 5.19
C ARG A 261 17.54 -0.27 4.74
N THR A 262 18.46 0.56 5.19
CA THR A 262 18.55 1.99 4.89
C THR A 262 19.88 2.36 4.23
N ARG A 263 20.12 3.65 4.01
CA ARG A 263 21.33 4.14 3.33
C ARG A 263 22.56 3.79 4.16
N GLY A 264 23.65 3.39 3.49
CA GLY A 264 24.90 3.03 4.15
C GLY A 264 24.89 1.66 4.83
N GLY A 265 23.97 0.76 4.47
CA GLY A 265 23.90 -0.58 5.07
C GLY A 265 23.17 -0.66 6.42
N ASN A 266 22.94 0.49 7.08
CA ASN A 266 22.25 0.58 8.36
C ASN A 266 20.84 -0.01 8.35
N GLN A 267 20.38 -0.49 9.51
CA GLN A 267 19.05 -1.06 9.69
C GLN A 267 18.16 -0.16 10.53
N LYS A 268 16.86 -0.17 10.23
CA LYS A 268 15.80 0.36 11.09
C LYS A 268 14.84 -0.74 11.46
N PHE A 269 14.33 -0.70 12.69
CA PHE A 269 13.43 -1.71 13.22
C PHE A 269 12.01 -1.16 13.17
N ARG A 270 11.24 -1.63 12.19
CA ARG A 270 9.87 -1.17 11.98
C ARG A 270 8.92 -2.06 12.77
N ALA A 271 8.50 -1.60 13.95
CA ALA A 271 7.47 -2.30 14.70
C ALA A 271 6.12 -2.22 13.98
N LEU A 272 5.44 -3.35 13.82
CA LEU A 272 4.06 -3.44 13.35
C LEU A 272 3.10 -3.69 14.51
N ARG A 273 3.52 -4.48 15.49
CA ARG A 273 2.79 -4.76 16.72
C ARG A 273 3.75 -4.80 17.91
N LEU A 274 3.36 -4.20 19.03
CA LEU A 274 4.09 -4.23 20.30
C LEU A 274 3.09 -4.36 21.45
N GLU A 275 3.39 -5.20 22.44
CA GLU A 275 2.54 -5.40 23.63
C GLU A 275 3.12 -4.79 24.90
N SER A 276 4.43 -4.57 24.94
CA SER A 276 5.15 -4.11 26.12
C SER A 276 6.23 -3.11 25.77
N GLY A 277 6.54 -2.24 26.71
CA GLY A 277 7.52 -1.16 26.61
C GLY A 277 8.32 -0.98 27.89
N ASN A 278 9.47 -0.29 27.82
CA ASN A 278 10.17 0.14 29.02
C ASN A 278 9.72 1.55 29.39
N PHE A 279 9.09 1.70 30.55
CA PHE A 279 8.59 2.97 31.04
C PHE A 279 9.35 3.40 32.30
N SER A 280 9.63 4.69 32.40
CA SER A 280 10.35 5.29 33.52
C SER A 280 9.39 6.03 34.46
N TRP A 281 9.58 5.86 35.76
CA TRP A 281 8.95 6.70 36.78
C TRP A 281 9.95 7.79 37.16
N GLY A 282 9.65 9.04 36.79
CA GLY A 282 10.61 10.15 36.85
C GLY A 282 11.01 10.53 38.27
N SER A 283 10.02 10.76 39.12
CA SER A 283 10.23 11.10 40.54
C SER A 283 11.03 10.04 41.31
N GLU A 284 10.77 8.75 41.04
CA GLU A 284 11.38 7.61 41.74
C GLU A 284 12.71 7.13 41.11
N GLY A 285 13.10 7.67 39.95
CA GLY A 285 14.36 7.32 39.28
C GLY A 285 14.46 5.86 38.79
N ILE A 286 13.33 5.18 38.57
CA ILE A 286 13.30 3.78 38.14
C ILE A 286 12.70 3.58 36.75
N SER A 287 13.01 2.45 36.12
CA SER A 287 12.37 2.01 34.89
C SER A 287 11.99 0.53 34.94
N ARG A 288 10.83 0.21 34.38
CA ARG A 288 10.30 -1.14 34.34
C ARG A 288 9.68 -1.44 32.99
N LYS A 289 9.84 -2.69 32.56
CA LYS A 289 9.11 -3.24 31.42
C LYS A 289 7.67 -3.50 31.83
N THR A 290 6.72 -2.86 31.17
CA THR A 290 5.28 -3.00 31.47
C THR A 290 4.49 -3.24 30.20
N ARG A 291 3.29 -3.82 30.34
CA ARG A 291 2.37 -4.02 29.24
C ARG A 291 1.65 -2.71 28.90
N VAL A 292 1.56 -2.40 27.61
CA VAL A 292 0.76 -1.28 27.10
C VAL A 292 -0.66 -1.79 26.85
N ILE A 293 -1.65 -1.15 27.46
CA ILE A 293 -3.04 -1.61 27.45
C ILE A 293 -3.83 -0.96 26.32
N VAL A 294 -3.86 0.37 26.30
CA VAL A 294 -4.67 1.16 25.35
C VAL A 294 -4.04 2.52 25.12
N VAL A 295 -4.28 3.12 23.94
CA VAL A 295 -3.96 4.53 23.67
C VAL A 295 -5.15 5.36 24.15
N ALA A 296 -4.94 6.23 25.13
CA ALA A 296 -5.99 7.04 25.73
C ALA A 296 -6.16 8.40 25.03
N TYR A 297 -5.05 8.99 24.56
CA TYR A 297 -5.06 10.28 23.90
C TYR A 297 -3.89 10.41 22.91
N HIS A 298 -4.09 11.18 21.85
CA HIS A 298 -3.03 11.50 20.90
C HIS A 298 -3.17 12.94 20.39
N PRO A 299 -2.18 13.83 20.62
CA PRO A 299 -2.32 15.26 20.30
C PRO A 299 -2.44 15.57 18.81
N SER A 300 -1.91 14.70 17.93
CA SER A 300 -1.94 14.97 16.48
C SER A 300 -3.21 14.52 15.75
N ASN A 301 -3.88 13.45 16.18
CA ASN A 301 -5.01 12.86 15.46
C ASN A 301 -5.79 11.85 16.31
N ASN A 302 -7.10 12.02 16.42
CA ASN A 302 -8.00 11.15 17.18
C ASN A 302 -8.17 9.75 16.57
N GLU A 303 -7.97 9.59 15.25
CA GLU A 303 -8.00 8.27 14.60
C GLU A 303 -6.91 7.33 15.14
N LEU A 304 -5.80 7.90 15.61
CA LEU A 304 -4.73 7.12 16.23
C LEU A 304 -5.14 6.55 17.59
N VAL A 305 -6.02 7.24 18.31
CA VAL A 305 -6.63 6.77 19.56
C VAL A 305 -7.62 5.65 19.23
N ARG A 306 -8.57 5.91 18.32
CA ARG A 306 -9.63 4.96 17.91
C ARG A 306 -9.08 3.59 17.51
N THR A 307 -7.92 3.60 16.87
CA THR A 307 -7.32 2.38 16.33
C THR A 307 -6.21 1.80 17.20
N ASN A 308 -5.88 2.42 18.35
CA ASN A 308 -4.75 2.05 19.21
C ASN A 308 -3.39 2.05 18.47
N THR A 309 -3.05 3.16 17.80
CA THR A 309 -1.75 3.34 17.14
C THR A 309 -0.71 3.85 18.12
N LEU A 310 0.44 3.18 18.20
CA LEU A 310 1.59 3.58 18.98
C LEU A 310 2.54 4.46 18.16
N THR A 311 2.62 5.73 18.54
CA THR A 311 3.50 6.75 17.97
C THR A 311 4.14 7.58 19.09
N LYS A 312 5.18 8.35 18.78
CA LYS A 312 5.75 9.29 19.75
C LYS A 312 4.66 10.27 20.20
N SER A 313 4.64 10.60 21.48
CA SER A 313 3.68 11.49 22.14
C SER A 313 2.26 10.92 22.26
N ALA A 314 2.07 9.63 21.99
CA ALA A 314 0.83 8.95 22.37
C ALA A 314 0.77 8.84 23.90
N VAL A 315 -0.36 9.23 24.49
CA VAL A 315 -0.68 8.98 25.90
C VAL A 315 -1.33 7.61 25.97
N VAL A 316 -0.71 6.71 26.72
CA VAL A 316 -1.12 5.31 26.85
C VAL A 316 -1.43 4.98 28.31
N GLN A 317 -2.31 4.00 28.52
CA GLN A 317 -2.42 3.33 29.82
C GLN A 317 -1.49 2.12 29.84
N ILE A 318 -0.65 2.03 30.86
CA ILE A 318 0.27 0.92 31.11
C ILE A 318 -0.11 0.18 32.39
N ASP A 319 0.30 -1.09 32.48
CA ASP A 319 0.14 -1.88 33.70
C ASP A 319 0.99 -1.31 34.86
N ALA A 320 0.35 -1.08 35.99
CA ALA A 320 0.98 -0.54 37.20
C ALA A 320 1.71 -1.62 38.03
N ALA A 321 1.45 -2.91 37.80
CA ALA A 321 1.93 -3.98 38.68
C ALA A 321 3.46 -3.99 38.88
N PRO A 322 4.31 -3.82 37.85
CA PRO A 322 5.76 -3.81 38.05
C PRO A 322 6.27 -2.62 38.89
N PHE A 323 5.56 -1.49 38.85
CA PHE A 323 5.87 -0.31 39.68
C PHE A 323 5.36 -0.49 41.11
N ARG A 324 4.17 -1.07 41.29
CA ARG A 324 3.62 -1.40 42.61
C ARG A 324 4.52 -2.37 43.37
N GLN A 325 4.94 -3.45 42.72
CA GLN A 325 5.85 -4.45 43.31
C GLN A 325 7.17 -3.82 43.74
N TRP A 326 7.72 -2.92 42.92
CA TRP A 326 8.94 -2.20 43.28
C TRP A 326 8.72 -1.28 44.48
N TYR A 327 7.62 -0.51 44.49
CA TYR A 327 7.30 0.42 45.58
C TYR A 327 7.16 -0.31 46.92
N GLU A 328 6.39 -1.40 46.95
CA GLU A 328 6.20 -2.24 48.15
C GLU A 328 7.52 -2.86 48.63
N ALA A 329 8.41 -3.28 47.72
CA ALA A 329 9.72 -3.82 48.07
C ALA A 329 10.71 -2.72 48.53
N HIS A 330 10.63 -1.51 47.96
CA HIS A 330 11.57 -0.43 48.21
C HIS A 330 11.27 0.33 49.50
N TYR A 331 9.99 0.62 49.74
CA TYR A 331 9.49 1.41 50.87
C TYR A 331 8.81 0.59 51.96
N GLY A 332 8.47 -0.68 51.70
CA GLY A 332 7.79 -1.53 52.68
C GLY A 332 6.33 -1.15 52.95
N GLN A 333 5.77 -0.22 52.18
CA GLN A 333 4.39 0.27 52.31
C GLN A 333 3.55 -0.11 51.08
N PRO A 334 2.27 -0.48 51.24
CA PRO A 334 1.37 -0.72 50.12
C PRO A 334 0.98 0.59 49.41
N ILE A 335 0.82 0.55 48.08
CA ILE A 335 0.33 1.68 47.28
C ILE A 335 -0.92 1.28 46.49
N GLY A 336 -1.95 2.11 46.54
CA GLY A 336 -3.19 1.91 45.79
C GLY A 336 -4.06 0.73 46.26
N ARG A 337 -3.97 0.31 47.53
CA ARG A 337 -4.95 -0.62 48.12
C ARG A 337 -6.14 0.18 48.67
N ARG A 338 -7.35 -0.08 48.17
CA ARG A 338 -8.58 0.43 48.78
C ARG A 338 -8.66 -0.07 50.22
N ARG A 339 -8.93 0.84 51.17
CA ARG A 339 -9.06 0.58 52.62
C ARG A 339 -9.96 -0.60 53.03
N GLN A 340 -10.77 -1.17 52.13
CA GLN A 340 -11.76 -2.22 52.42
C GLN A 340 -11.35 -3.65 52.05
N GLN A 341 -10.23 -3.88 51.34
CA GLN A 341 -9.75 -5.24 51.08
C GLN A 341 -8.36 -5.42 51.70
N LYS A 342 -8.32 -5.81 52.97
CA LYS A 342 -7.15 -6.52 53.53
C LYS A 342 -7.13 -7.91 52.89
N THR A 343 -6.50 -8.02 51.73
CA THR A 343 -6.04 -9.33 51.26
C THR A 343 -5.02 -9.81 52.28
N GLU A 344 -5.16 -11.05 52.75
CA GLU A 344 -4.19 -11.75 53.60
C GLU A 344 -2.85 -11.84 52.87
N THR A 345 -2.06 -10.77 52.91
CA THR A 345 -0.64 -10.86 52.60
C THR A 345 0.03 -11.47 53.81
N THR A 346 0.48 -12.72 53.68
CA THR A 346 1.45 -13.36 54.58
C THR A 346 2.56 -12.37 54.89
N GLU A 347 2.59 -11.87 56.13
CA GLU A 347 3.66 -10.99 56.59
C GLU A 347 4.96 -11.81 56.64
N GLU A 348 5.76 -11.73 55.58
CA GLU A 348 7.11 -12.25 55.60
C GLU A 348 7.91 -11.49 56.67
N LYS A 349 8.42 -12.21 57.67
CA LYS A 349 9.29 -11.64 58.70
C LYS A 349 10.56 -11.08 58.06
N LYS A 350 10.64 -9.75 57.93
CA LYS A 350 11.83 -9.04 57.43
C LYS A 350 12.80 -8.76 58.59
N SER A 351 14.09 -8.67 58.29
CA SER A 351 15.10 -8.29 59.29
C SER A 351 14.92 -6.83 59.74
N ASN A 352 15.25 -6.55 60.99
CA ASN A 352 15.13 -5.19 61.57
C ASN A 352 15.91 -4.13 60.77
N SER A 353 17.05 -4.51 60.18
CA SER A 353 17.85 -3.62 59.32
C SER A 353 17.09 -3.19 58.06
N VAL A 354 16.37 -4.13 57.42
CA VAL A 354 15.56 -3.84 56.23
C VAL A 354 14.39 -2.93 56.57
N VAL A 355 13.69 -3.19 57.67
CA VAL A 355 12.56 -2.35 58.13
C VAL A 355 13.04 -0.92 58.41
N LYS A 356 14.16 -0.75 59.13
CA LYS A 356 14.74 0.57 59.41
C LYS A 356 15.11 1.31 58.12
N LYS A 357 15.70 0.61 57.14
CA LYS A 357 16.07 1.19 55.85
C LYS A 357 14.86 1.61 55.02
N GLN A 358 13.81 0.80 55.00
CA GLN A 358 12.55 1.09 54.31
C GLN A 358 11.85 2.31 54.92
N ALA A 359 11.78 2.37 56.25
CA ALA A 359 11.20 3.51 56.96
C ALA A 359 11.95 4.83 56.68
N ALA A 360 13.29 4.79 56.70
CA ALA A 360 14.12 5.95 56.38
C ALA A 360 13.87 6.47 54.95
N ARG A 361 13.84 5.57 53.96
CA ARG A 361 13.55 5.94 52.56
C ARG A 361 12.15 6.51 52.40
N PHE A 362 11.16 5.90 53.04
CA PHE A 362 9.77 6.34 52.93
C PHE A 362 9.60 7.75 53.50
N ALA A 363 10.26 8.04 54.62
CA ALA A 363 10.25 9.38 55.23
C ALA A 363 10.88 10.44 54.30
N GLU A 364 11.92 10.07 53.55
CA GLU A 364 12.64 10.98 52.64
C GLU A 364 11.85 11.27 51.35
N GLN A 365 11.39 10.23 50.64
CA GLN A 365 10.85 10.36 49.28
C GLN A 365 9.60 9.52 48.99
N GLY A 366 9.13 8.68 49.92
CA GLY A 366 8.07 7.70 49.63
C GLY A 366 6.66 8.28 49.45
N LYS A 367 6.44 9.59 49.67
CA LYS A 367 5.12 10.22 49.53
C LYS A 367 4.83 10.52 48.06
N VAL A 368 3.99 9.69 47.44
CA VAL A 368 3.57 9.84 46.04
C VAL A 368 2.43 10.86 45.91
N GLU A 369 2.39 11.58 44.78
CA GLU A 369 1.30 12.49 44.45
C GLU A 369 -0.06 11.75 44.41
N SER A 370 -1.08 12.33 45.05
CA SER A 370 -2.42 11.72 45.14
C SER A 370 -3.05 11.33 43.79
N ALA A 371 -2.76 12.09 42.72
CA ALA A 371 -3.27 11.81 41.37
C ALA A 371 -2.63 10.56 40.74
N VAL A 372 -1.38 10.26 41.10
CA VAL A 372 -0.65 9.05 40.68
C VAL A 372 -1.05 7.87 41.57
N GLU A 373 -1.18 8.08 42.89
CA GLU A 373 -1.63 7.06 43.84
C GLU A 373 -3.02 6.48 43.48
N ARG A 374 -3.98 7.35 43.13
CA ARG A 374 -5.31 6.91 42.66
C ARG A 374 -5.25 6.03 41.40
N GLN A 375 -4.27 6.22 40.53
CA GLN A 375 -4.10 5.38 39.34
C GLN A 375 -3.61 3.98 39.70
N PHE A 376 -2.79 3.84 40.76
CA PHE A 376 -2.41 2.53 41.29
C PHE A 376 -3.62 1.75 41.81
N GLU A 377 -4.69 2.38 42.30
CA GLU A 377 -5.93 1.68 42.66
C GLU A 377 -6.60 1.00 41.45
N SER A 378 -6.58 1.68 40.29
CA SER A 378 -7.12 1.11 39.04
C SER A 378 -6.20 0.07 38.39
N GLY A 379 -4.96 -0.05 38.87
CA GLY A 379 -3.92 -0.90 38.28
C GLY A 379 -3.39 -0.41 36.93
N ARG A 380 -3.71 0.83 36.53
CA ARG A 380 -3.29 1.40 35.25
C ARG A 380 -2.72 2.79 35.45
N LEU A 381 -1.52 3.03 34.95
CA LEU A 381 -0.86 4.34 34.97
C LEU A 381 -0.94 4.98 33.59
N TYR A 382 -1.15 6.29 33.54
CA TYR A 382 -0.97 7.07 32.33
C TYR A 382 0.51 7.33 32.08
N ALA A 383 0.94 7.11 30.85
CA ALA A 383 2.31 7.32 30.43
C ALA A 383 2.36 7.90 29.01
N VAL A 384 3.44 8.63 28.69
CA VAL A 384 3.68 9.15 27.34
C VAL A 384 4.76 8.32 26.66
N VAL A 385 4.49 7.92 25.42
CA VAL A 385 5.49 7.27 24.56
C VAL A 385 6.52 8.30 24.10
N SER A 386 7.77 8.18 24.53
CA SER A 386 8.87 9.09 24.16
C SER A 386 9.68 8.56 22.96
N SER A 387 9.68 7.24 22.75
CA SER A 387 10.37 6.59 21.64
C SER A 387 9.65 6.76 20.30
N ARG A 388 10.26 6.25 19.21
CA ARG A 388 9.65 6.20 17.87
C ARG A 388 9.51 4.74 17.42
N PRO A 389 8.38 4.07 17.70
CA PRO A 389 8.19 2.64 17.43
C PRO A 389 8.48 2.22 15.98
N GLY A 390 8.08 3.03 14.99
CA GLY A 390 8.34 2.76 13.58
C GLY A 390 9.79 2.93 13.11
N GLN A 391 10.69 3.42 13.98
CA GLN A 391 12.11 3.62 13.69
C GLN A 391 13.02 2.69 14.50
N SER A 392 12.81 2.63 15.82
CA SER A 392 13.63 1.86 16.76
C SER A 392 13.05 0.50 17.12
N GLY A 393 11.78 0.23 16.79
CA GLY A 393 11.12 -1.02 17.12
C GLY A 393 10.72 -1.15 18.59
N ARG A 394 10.76 -0.05 19.36
CA ARG A 394 10.46 -0.01 20.80
C ARG A 394 9.39 1.02 21.12
N VAL A 395 8.57 0.75 22.12
CA VAL A 395 7.56 1.65 22.67
C VAL A 395 7.96 2.00 24.10
N ASP A 396 8.91 2.92 24.24
CA ASP A 396 9.45 3.32 25.54
C ASP A 396 8.93 4.71 25.90
N GLY A 397 8.87 5.03 27.18
CA GLY A 397 8.18 6.22 27.66
C GLY A 397 8.43 6.54 29.12
N TYR A 398 7.65 7.47 29.64
CA TYR A 398 7.68 7.87 31.05
C TYR A 398 6.25 8.02 31.58
N ILE A 399 6.07 7.77 32.88
CA ILE A 399 4.79 7.95 33.59
C ILE A 399 4.49 9.45 33.69
N LEU A 400 3.23 9.82 33.49
CA LEU A 400 2.77 11.20 33.64
C LEU A 400 2.62 11.57 35.12
N GLU A 401 3.20 12.70 35.50
CA GLU A 401 3.20 13.25 36.87
C GLU A 401 2.87 14.76 36.85
N GLY A 402 2.43 15.30 37.99
CA GLY A 402 2.25 16.74 38.19
C GLY A 402 1.35 17.45 37.17
N GLU A 403 1.80 18.62 36.71
CA GLU A 403 1.03 19.48 35.79
C GLU A 403 0.75 18.80 34.43
N GLU A 404 1.68 17.98 33.94
CA GLU A 404 1.52 17.27 32.67
C GLU A 404 0.40 16.23 32.79
N LEU A 405 0.36 15.50 33.90
CA LEU A 405 -0.74 14.58 34.20
C LEU A 405 -2.07 15.32 34.29
N ALA A 406 -2.12 16.43 35.01
CA ALA A 406 -3.34 17.24 35.15
C ALA A 406 -3.83 17.78 33.80
N PHE A 407 -2.92 18.20 32.91
CA PHE A 407 -3.25 18.63 31.56
C PHE A 407 -3.90 17.51 30.76
N TYR A 408 -3.27 16.34 30.67
CA TYR A 408 -3.82 15.23 29.87
C TYR A 408 -5.09 14.63 30.47
N GLN A 409 -5.23 14.58 31.79
CA GLN A 409 -6.47 14.16 32.43
C GLN A 409 -7.64 15.09 32.05
N ARG A 410 -7.41 16.41 31.98
CA ARG A 410 -8.43 17.36 31.48
C ARG A 410 -8.73 17.14 30.00
N ALA A 411 -7.70 16.92 29.18
CA ALA A 411 -7.86 16.70 27.74
C ALA A 411 -8.60 15.40 27.40
N ILE A 412 -8.44 14.34 28.19
CA ILE A 412 -9.12 13.04 28.00
C ILE A 412 -10.59 13.11 28.41
N ARG A 413 -10.93 13.94 29.41
CA ARG A 413 -12.31 14.10 29.90
C ARG A 413 -13.17 14.98 29.01
N LYS A 414 -12.55 15.84 28.20
CA LYS A 414 -13.20 16.71 27.24
C LYS A 414 -13.48 15.94 25.95
#